data_AF-A0A7C1E9C2-F1
#
_entry.id   AF-A0A7C1E9C2-F1
#
_cell.length_a   1.000
_cell.length_b   1.000
_cell.length_c   1.000
_cell.angle_alpha   90.00
_cell.angle_beta   90.00
_cell.angle_gamma   90.00
#
_symmetry.space_group_name_H-M   'P 1'
#
loop_
_entity.id
_entity.type
_entity.pdbx_description
1 polymer ?
#
loop_
_entity_poly.entity_id
_entity_poly.type
_entity_poly.pdbx_seq_one_letter_code
_entity_poly.pdbx_strand_id
1 'polypeptide(L)'
;MTDGYVRSWLEESIALYNVVDAHGLNEAVDTRMKAYNREIETLGAALIEELGLGVEVDTIMATEGVPKSSAIRRIISANRTVQKQVALLAVLREVSGHTKADHVDPFPVDTYVENHRDELEGAALRDVIARNQREIEEAVAELRGKDHSTSESELQRQVVQSDDDYRADLDTYVRFAAREAVLEAWEREHPDWKLRERWERWLRQHQRLALTTARKEVVSEHGLNHLTMDPRYYFQATAGNKRFHLLYTPSRVDLGPRERESVETWAQWVGGRDTAAAQVGRRIYGLINKSVKRFDSLTEPEVLKTGENASMASHFAYSNAMALMVNATGRGDFEELGDQMSLREDRKIHPAGEGYGGYCVPKDGLFLEFVLTLTESVKLRQLGIEDRFHEAVSTLAARVLTRRDDFATDLEWETWAEKKIADQNGLRDLFELRDGHIPVFQITRLAAVLDELGQPPLREHRDVVKTLSARWGVHTMIAGAEHVNRFMPFYKAWLTYDALDQARNAEKNRKLPEARDAVIVLSAEYKPDTQDGRFSVGMRKYEIYTGTDDHLRYSLGSEASLIASLMIDGWDRTARKRGTDDPELAK
;
A
#
# COMPACT_ATOMS: atom_id res chain seq x y z
N MET A 1 1.01 -13.01 -10.01
CA MET A 1 -0.14 -12.33 -9.38
C MET A 1 -1.33 -12.22 -10.31
N THR A 2 -1.13 -12.02 -11.62
CA THR A 2 -2.25 -11.85 -12.56
C THR A 2 -3.11 -13.12 -12.64
N ASP A 3 -2.48 -14.29 -12.68
CA ASP A 3 -3.20 -15.57 -12.69
C ASP A 3 -3.85 -15.91 -11.34
N GLY A 4 -3.28 -15.42 -10.23
CA GLY A 4 -3.87 -15.58 -8.90
C GLY A 4 -4.97 -14.56 -8.64
N TYR A 5 -4.60 -13.36 -8.18
CA TYR A 5 -5.55 -12.37 -7.69
C TYR A 5 -6.33 -11.65 -8.78
N VAL A 6 -5.70 -11.19 -9.87
CA VAL A 6 -6.42 -10.37 -10.86
C VAL A 6 -7.50 -11.19 -11.54
N ARG A 7 -7.17 -12.42 -11.96
CA ARG A 7 -8.14 -13.39 -12.45
C ARG A 7 -9.24 -13.62 -11.41
N SER A 8 -8.87 -13.86 -10.15
CA SER A 8 -9.86 -14.11 -9.09
C SER A 8 -10.83 -12.92 -8.92
N TRP A 9 -10.32 -11.70 -8.81
CA TRP A 9 -11.17 -10.53 -8.71
C TRP A 9 -12.10 -10.38 -9.92
N LEU A 10 -11.58 -10.60 -11.12
CA LEU A 10 -12.35 -10.48 -12.37
C LEU A 10 -13.46 -11.54 -12.46
N GLU A 11 -13.11 -12.82 -12.31
CA GLU A 11 -14.04 -13.94 -12.46
C GLU A 11 -15.10 -13.96 -11.34
N GLU A 12 -14.73 -13.55 -10.12
CA GLU A 12 -15.71 -13.37 -9.03
C GLU A 12 -16.65 -12.21 -9.31
N SER A 13 -16.12 -11.08 -9.78
CA SER A 13 -16.95 -9.90 -10.09
C SER A 13 -17.94 -10.19 -11.21
N ILE A 14 -17.52 -10.96 -12.22
CA ILE A 14 -18.40 -11.43 -13.31
C ILE A 14 -19.46 -12.39 -12.75
N ALA A 15 -19.07 -13.37 -11.95
CA ALA A 15 -20.01 -14.33 -11.37
C ALA A 15 -21.06 -13.64 -10.47
N LEU A 16 -20.61 -12.73 -9.58
CA LEU A 16 -21.48 -11.92 -8.74
C LEU A 16 -22.46 -11.09 -9.58
N TYR A 17 -21.98 -10.45 -10.65
CA TYR A 17 -22.84 -9.71 -11.57
C TYR A 17 -23.90 -10.61 -12.21
N ASN A 18 -23.48 -11.74 -12.77
CA ASN A 18 -24.37 -12.67 -13.46
C ASN A 18 -25.45 -13.25 -12.53
N VAL A 19 -25.09 -13.59 -11.30
CA VAL A 19 -26.05 -14.07 -10.28
C VAL A 19 -27.04 -12.96 -9.92
N VAL A 20 -26.55 -11.75 -9.63
CA VAL A 20 -27.42 -10.61 -9.28
C VAL A 20 -28.40 -10.29 -10.41
N ASP A 21 -27.91 -10.27 -11.66
CA ASP A 21 -28.73 -9.94 -12.82
C ASP A 21 -29.79 -11.01 -13.09
N ALA A 22 -29.39 -12.28 -13.10
CA ALA A 22 -30.30 -13.40 -13.37
C ALA A 22 -31.41 -13.57 -12.32
N HIS A 23 -31.17 -13.10 -11.09
CA HIS A 23 -32.13 -13.16 -9.99
C HIS A 23 -32.86 -11.83 -9.73
N GLY A 24 -32.67 -10.82 -10.58
CA GLY A 24 -33.37 -9.53 -10.46
C GLY A 24 -32.98 -8.70 -9.23
N LEU A 25 -31.76 -8.87 -8.71
CA LEU A 25 -31.30 -8.26 -7.46
C LEU A 25 -30.58 -6.92 -7.65
N ASN A 26 -30.56 -6.37 -8.88
CA ASN A 26 -29.88 -5.10 -9.18
C ASN A 26 -30.37 -3.93 -8.30
N GLU A 27 -31.69 -3.85 -8.03
CA GLU A 27 -32.27 -2.82 -7.16
C GLU A 27 -31.84 -2.99 -5.69
N ALA A 28 -31.73 -4.23 -5.21
CA ALA A 28 -31.23 -4.52 -3.86
C ALA A 28 -29.77 -4.08 -3.71
N VAL A 29 -28.93 -4.32 -4.72
CA VAL A 29 -27.53 -3.88 -4.74
C VAL A 29 -27.43 -2.35 -4.76
N ASP A 30 -28.21 -1.67 -5.59
CA ASP A 30 -28.25 -0.19 -5.63
C ASP A 30 -28.74 0.40 -4.29
N THR A 31 -29.78 -0.19 -3.71
CA THR A 31 -30.29 0.19 -2.39
C THR A 31 -29.22 0.02 -1.31
N ARG A 32 -28.47 -1.08 -1.33
CA ARG A 32 -27.36 -1.34 -0.42
C ARG A 32 -26.25 -0.29 -0.55
N MET A 33 -25.84 0.04 -1.78
CA MET A 33 -24.85 1.09 -2.03
C MET A 33 -25.32 2.47 -1.57
N LYS A 34 -26.59 2.81 -1.80
CA LYS A 34 -27.20 4.05 -1.28
C LYS A 34 -27.21 4.07 0.25
N ALA A 35 -27.44 2.92 0.88
CA ALA A 35 -27.37 2.79 2.33
C ALA A 35 -25.97 3.11 2.87
N TYR A 36 -24.90 2.57 2.25
CA TYR A 36 -23.52 2.90 2.62
C TYR A 36 -23.22 4.40 2.46
N ASN A 37 -23.59 4.98 1.31
CA ASN A 37 -23.35 6.40 1.05
C ASN A 37 -24.06 7.28 2.09
N ARG A 38 -25.32 6.98 2.40
CA ARG A 38 -26.08 7.72 3.41
C ARG A 38 -25.42 7.62 4.79
N GLU A 39 -24.90 6.46 5.14
CA GLU A 39 -24.20 6.25 6.42
C GLU A 39 -22.90 7.03 6.51
N ILE A 40 -22.06 6.96 5.47
CA ILE A 40 -20.84 7.77 5.35
C ILE A 40 -21.16 9.26 5.44
N GLU A 41 -22.21 9.71 4.76
CA GLU A 41 -22.63 11.12 4.76
C GLU A 41 -23.17 11.55 6.13
N THR A 42 -23.97 10.73 6.81
CA THR A 42 -24.50 11.02 8.14
C THR A 42 -23.39 11.10 9.19
N LEU A 43 -22.52 10.08 9.25
CA LEU A 43 -21.40 10.06 10.19
C LEU A 43 -20.40 11.18 9.89
N GLY A 44 -20.10 11.40 8.60
CA GLY A 44 -19.21 12.46 8.16
C GLY A 44 -19.73 13.86 8.48
N ALA A 45 -21.03 14.11 8.29
CA ALA A 45 -21.65 15.40 8.64
C ALA A 45 -21.49 15.70 10.14
N ALA A 46 -21.79 14.73 11.00
CA ALA A 46 -21.69 14.88 12.44
C ALA A 46 -20.24 15.16 12.90
N LEU A 47 -19.27 14.40 12.36
CA LEU A 47 -17.85 14.59 12.69
C LEU A 47 -17.29 15.92 12.19
N ILE A 48 -17.76 16.41 11.05
CA ILE A 48 -17.38 17.71 10.49
C ILE A 48 -17.91 18.84 11.38
N GLU A 49 -19.14 18.72 11.89
CA GLU A 49 -19.70 19.67 12.85
C GLU A 49 -18.93 19.63 14.18
N GLU A 50 -18.59 18.43 14.69
CA GLU A 50 -17.79 18.24 15.91
C GLU A 50 -16.39 18.87 15.79
N LEU A 51 -15.73 18.74 14.64
CA LEU A 51 -14.40 19.32 14.37
C LEU A 51 -14.41 20.81 13.97
N GLY A 52 -15.57 21.46 13.93
CA GLY A 52 -15.69 22.85 13.48
C GLY A 52 -15.41 23.08 11.99
N LEU A 53 -15.42 22.03 11.16
CA LEU A 53 -15.10 22.11 9.72
C LEU A 53 -16.29 22.52 8.84
N GLY A 54 -17.39 23.02 9.44
CA GLY A 54 -18.60 23.43 8.72
C GLY A 54 -18.34 24.53 7.67
N VAL A 55 -17.45 25.48 7.98
CA VAL A 55 -17.08 26.57 7.06
C VAL A 55 -16.38 26.04 5.80
N GLU A 56 -15.60 24.96 5.92
CA GLU A 56 -14.96 24.32 4.77
C GLU A 56 -15.99 23.67 3.83
N VAL A 57 -17.04 23.07 4.40
CA VAL A 57 -18.16 22.53 3.61
C VAL A 57 -18.80 23.63 2.80
N ASP A 58 -19.16 24.74 3.44
CA ASP A 58 -19.80 25.89 2.79
C ASP A 58 -18.88 26.52 1.73
N THR A 59 -17.58 26.59 2.01
CA THR A 59 -16.58 27.08 1.07
C THR A 59 -16.52 26.20 -0.18
N ILE A 60 -16.42 24.87 -0.03
CA ILE A 60 -16.41 23.94 -1.17
C ILE A 60 -17.72 24.03 -1.96
N MET A 61 -18.86 24.12 -1.28
CA MET A 61 -20.16 24.30 -1.93
C MET A 61 -20.21 25.59 -2.77
N ALA A 62 -19.75 26.71 -2.21
CA ALA A 62 -19.79 28.01 -2.86
C ALA A 62 -18.79 28.13 -4.03
N THR A 63 -17.58 27.61 -3.85
CA THR A 63 -16.49 27.69 -4.84
C THR A 63 -16.66 26.73 -5.99
N GLU A 64 -17.18 25.53 -5.73
CA GLU A 64 -17.26 24.46 -6.73
C GLU A 64 -18.69 24.19 -7.23
N GLY A 65 -19.71 24.81 -6.63
CA GLY A 65 -21.11 24.63 -7.04
C GLY A 65 -21.63 23.21 -6.81
N VAL A 66 -21.09 22.48 -5.83
CA VAL A 66 -21.46 21.10 -5.53
C VAL A 66 -22.47 21.01 -4.36
N PRO A 67 -23.35 19.98 -4.32
CA PRO A 67 -24.25 19.76 -3.18
C PRO A 67 -23.50 19.48 -1.86
N LYS A 68 -24.14 19.76 -0.71
CA LYS A 68 -23.59 19.51 0.64
C LYS A 68 -23.02 18.09 0.82
N SER A 69 -23.72 17.07 0.34
CA SER A 69 -23.25 15.67 0.39
C SER A 69 -21.95 15.43 -0.38
N SER A 70 -21.72 16.16 -1.48
CA SER A 70 -20.49 16.06 -2.27
C SER A 70 -19.34 16.82 -1.60
N ALA A 71 -19.62 17.97 -0.98
CA ALA A 71 -18.65 18.69 -0.17
C ALA A 71 -18.18 17.88 1.05
N ILE A 72 -19.12 17.27 1.79
CA ILE A 72 -18.81 16.35 2.91
C ILE A 72 -17.89 15.22 2.44
N ARG A 73 -18.23 14.54 1.33
CA ARG A 73 -17.41 13.44 0.80
C ARG A 73 -16.00 13.86 0.39
N ARG A 74 -15.82 15.10 -0.07
CA ARG A 74 -14.49 15.66 -0.39
C ARG A 74 -13.67 15.87 0.87
N ILE A 75 -14.26 16.44 1.92
CA ILE A 75 -13.59 16.61 3.23
C ILE A 75 -13.21 15.25 3.80
N ILE A 76 -14.13 14.28 3.81
CA ILE A 76 -13.80 12.90 4.21
C ILE A 76 -12.63 12.38 3.38
N SER A 77 -12.64 12.54 2.06
CA SER A 77 -11.56 12.02 1.20
C SER A 77 -10.21 12.72 1.41
N ALA A 78 -10.20 13.97 1.88
CA ALA A 78 -9.00 14.77 2.11
C ALA A 78 -8.46 14.66 3.56
N ASN A 79 -9.32 14.43 4.55
CA ASN A 79 -8.96 14.46 5.96
C ASN A 79 -8.90 13.04 6.57
N ARG A 80 -7.68 12.57 6.87
CA ARG A 80 -7.44 11.22 7.41
C ARG A 80 -8.09 10.99 8.78
N THR A 81 -8.19 12.02 9.62
CA THR A 81 -8.84 11.92 10.94
C THR A 81 -10.32 11.67 10.78
N VAL A 82 -10.99 12.41 9.90
CA VAL A 82 -12.40 12.20 9.58
C VAL A 82 -12.62 10.79 8.98
N GLN A 83 -11.75 10.32 8.08
CA GLN A 83 -11.86 8.95 7.53
C GLN A 83 -11.84 7.88 8.62
N LYS A 84 -10.87 7.99 9.54
CA LYS A 84 -10.72 7.06 10.66
C LYS A 84 -11.97 7.08 11.54
N GLN A 85 -12.46 8.25 11.94
CA GLN A 85 -13.60 8.36 12.85
C GLN A 85 -14.92 7.91 12.19
N VAL A 86 -15.13 8.19 10.90
CA VAL A 86 -16.30 7.67 10.15
C VAL A 86 -16.30 6.14 10.16
N ALA A 87 -15.16 5.52 9.84
CA ALA A 87 -15.05 4.07 9.83
C ALA A 87 -15.20 3.46 11.23
N LEU A 88 -14.65 4.11 12.26
CA LEU A 88 -14.76 3.69 13.66
C LEU A 88 -16.21 3.64 14.11
N LEU A 89 -16.93 4.76 13.94
CA LEU A 89 -18.34 4.87 14.30
C LEU A 89 -19.21 3.87 13.55
N ALA A 90 -18.96 3.66 12.25
CA ALA A 90 -19.71 2.69 11.48
C ALA A 90 -19.52 1.26 12.02
N VAL A 91 -18.28 0.85 12.32
CA VAL A 91 -18.00 -0.46 12.93
C VAL A 91 -18.65 -0.61 14.30
N LEU A 92 -18.57 0.42 15.16
CA LEU A 92 -19.21 0.40 16.46
C LEU A 92 -20.74 0.28 16.35
N ARG A 93 -21.37 0.93 15.36
CA ARG A 93 -22.82 0.81 15.10
C ARG A 93 -23.20 -0.58 14.60
N GLU A 94 -22.41 -1.14 13.68
CA GLU A 94 -22.63 -2.49 13.16
C GLU A 94 -22.64 -3.54 14.27
N VAL A 95 -21.64 -3.53 15.15
CA VAL A 95 -21.52 -4.58 16.19
C VAL A 95 -22.45 -4.38 17.37
N SER A 96 -22.92 -3.16 17.60
CA SER A 96 -23.89 -2.87 18.65
C SER A 96 -25.35 -3.00 18.19
N GLY A 97 -25.59 -3.25 16.90
CA GLY A 97 -26.94 -3.36 16.33
C GLY A 97 -27.72 -2.04 16.30
N HIS A 98 -27.05 -0.89 16.47
CA HIS A 98 -27.71 0.42 16.46
C HIS A 98 -28.19 0.79 15.06
N THR A 99 -29.48 1.10 14.93
CA THR A 99 -30.05 1.51 13.64
C THR A 99 -29.78 2.99 13.35
N LYS A 100 -29.97 3.42 12.09
CA LYS A 100 -29.74 4.79 11.60
C LYS A 100 -30.58 5.89 12.29
N ALA A 101 -31.54 5.52 13.14
CA ALA A 101 -32.47 6.46 13.79
C ALA A 101 -31.99 6.96 15.18
N ASP A 102 -31.00 6.30 15.79
CA ASP A 102 -30.60 6.54 17.17
C ASP A 102 -29.15 7.06 17.22
N HIS A 103 -29.00 8.36 17.51
CA HIS A 103 -27.73 9.08 17.76
C HIS A 103 -26.58 8.83 16.73
N VAL A 104 -25.51 9.62 16.82
CA VAL A 104 -24.30 9.40 15.99
C VAL A 104 -23.45 8.31 16.64
N ASP A 105 -23.24 8.43 17.94
CA ASP A 105 -22.56 7.48 18.80
C ASP A 105 -23.48 6.33 19.23
N PRO A 106 -23.05 5.05 19.09
CA PRO A 106 -23.82 3.88 19.52
C PRO A 106 -23.68 3.56 21.02
N PHE A 107 -23.16 4.51 21.80
CA PHE A 107 -22.96 4.41 23.24
C PHE A 107 -23.01 5.83 23.83
N PRO A 108 -23.28 6.00 25.14
CA PRO A 108 -23.29 7.31 25.78
C PRO A 108 -21.86 7.86 25.91
N VAL A 109 -21.34 8.45 24.83
CA VAL A 109 -19.96 8.95 24.74
C VAL A 109 -19.64 9.96 25.83
N ASP A 110 -20.58 10.87 26.12
CA ASP A 110 -20.40 11.88 27.17
C ASP A 110 -20.22 11.24 28.55
N THR A 111 -21.02 10.23 28.89
CA THR A 111 -20.88 9.48 30.15
C THR A 111 -19.57 8.69 30.19
N TYR A 112 -19.11 8.14 29.06
CA TYR A 112 -17.81 7.46 29.02
C TYR A 112 -16.66 8.46 29.25
N VAL A 113 -16.72 9.62 28.59
CA VAL A 113 -15.76 10.71 28.74
C VAL A 113 -15.73 11.20 30.19
N GLU A 114 -16.87 11.46 30.82
CA GLU A 114 -16.95 11.88 32.22
C GLU A 114 -16.25 10.91 33.18
N ASN A 115 -16.37 9.60 32.92
CA ASN A 115 -15.77 8.57 33.77
C ASN A 115 -14.27 8.32 33.51
N HIS A 116 -13.73 8.72 32.35
CA HIS A 116 -12.35 8.40 31.92
C HIS A 116 -11.55 9.63 31.46
N ARG A 117 -12.02 10.84 31.75
CA ARG A 117 -11.45 12.09 31.22
C ARG A 117 -9.95 12.21 31.40
N ASP A 118 -9.44 11.93 32.60
CA ASP A 118 -8.01 12.05 32.92
C ASP A 118 -7.13 11.11 32.07
N GLU A 119 -7.64 9.93 31.71
CA GLU A 119 -6.94 8.96 30.87
C GLU A 119 -6.96 9.36 29.39
N LEU A 120 -8.07 9.94 28.92
CA LEU A 120 -8.30 10.31 27.53
C LEU A 120 -7.63 11.63 27.14
N GLU A 121 -7.59 12.61 28.05
CA GLU A 121 -7.04 13.95 27.79
C GLU A 121 -5.58 13.92 27.35
N GLY A 122 -4.78 12.99 27.87
CA GLY A 122 -3.37 12.87 27.50
C GLY A 122 -3.16 12.51 26.02
N ALA A 123 -4.02 11.65 25.46
CA ALA A 123 -4.01 11.33 24.03
C ALA A 123 -4.56 12.49 23.20
N ALA A 124 -5.70 13.03 23.61
CA ALA A 124 -6.35 14.14 22.92
C ALA A 124 -5.45 15.38 22.81
N LEU A 125 -4.73 15.71 23.88
CA LEU A 125 -3.80 16.84 23.90
C LEU A 125 -2.70 16.70 22.84
N ARG A 126 -2.17 15.48 22.63
CA ARG A 126 -1.16 15.24 21.59
C ARG A 126 -1.72 15.49 20.19
N ASP A 127 -2.96 15.12 19.94
CA ASP A 127 -3.60 15.33 18.63
C ASP A 127 -3.92 16.80 18.37
N VAL A 128 -4.35 17.55 19.39
CA VAL A 128 -4.54 19.02 19.30
C VAL A 128 -3.20 19.70 18.97
N ILE A 129 -2.12 19.30 19.65
CA ILE A 129 -0.78 19.83 19.41
C ILE A 129 -0.32 19.49 17.98
N ALA A 130 -0.50 18.25 17.53
CA ALA A 130 -0.09 17.83 16.20
C ALA A 130 -0.86 18.57 15.08
N ARG A 131 -2.14 18.90 15.31
CA ARG A 131 -2.97 19.67 14.35
C ARG A 131 -2.54 21.14 14.25
N ASN A 132 -2.16 21.74 15.38
CA ASN A 132 -1.86 23.18 15.49
C ASN A 132 -0.38 23.42 15.84
N GLN A 133 0.51 22.57 15.32
CA GLN A 133 1.89 22.46 15.78
C GLN A 133 2.62 23.80 15.78
N ARG A 134 2.53 24.54 14.68
CA ARG A 134 3.25 25.79 14.50
C ARG A 134 2.75 26.87 15.46
N GLU A 135 1.44 27.06 15.52
CA GLU A 135 0.78 28.08 16.33
C GLU A 135 1.00 27.82 17.83
N ILE A 136 0.96 26.55 18.24
CA ILE A 136 1.23 26.15 19.63
C ILE A 136 2.72 26.29 19.95
N GLU A 137 3.64 25.91 19.07
CA GLU A 137 5.09 26.12 19.27
C GLU A 137 5.43 27.61 19.45
N GLU A 138 4.84 28.49 18.64
CA GLU A 138 5.01 29.94 18.76
C GLU A 138 4.48 30.46 20.11
N ALA A 139 3.29 30.02 20.54
CA ALA A 139 2.70 30.41 21.82
C ALA A 139 3.47 29.86 23.04
N VAL A 140 3.96 28.62 22.97
CA VAL A 140 4.79 28.00 24.01
C VAL A 140 6.13 28.72 24.12
N ALA A 141 6.75 29.12 23.01
CA ALA A 141 7.98 29.89 23.02
C ALA A 141 7.80 31.25 23.72
N GLU A 142 6.65 31.90 23.52
CA GLU A 142 6.33 33.17 24.20
C GLU A 142 6.18 32.98 25.72
N LEU A 143 5.49 31.91 26.16
CA LEU A 143 5.33 31.60 27.59
C LEU A 143 6.64 31.17 28.24
N ARG A 144 7.47 30.37 27.55
CA ARG A 144 8.80 29.95 28.02
C ARG A 144 9.74 31.15 28.22
N GLY A 145 9.58 32.21 27.41
CA GLY A 145 10.28 33.48 27.62
C GLY A 145 9.93 34.18 28.95
N LYS A 146 8.77 33.86 29.54
CA LYS A 146 8.25 34.45 30.80
C LYS A 146 8.46 33.52 32.02
N ASP A 147 8.48 32.21 31.83
CA ASP A 147 8.75 31.20 32.87
C ASP A 147 9.70 30.10 32.36
N HIS A 148 10.89 29.98 32.97
CA HIS A 148 11.93 29.01 32.57
C HIS A 148 11.90 27.72 33.40
N SER A 149 11.01 27.61 34.39
CA SER A 149 10.96 26.50 35.35
C SER A 149 9.92 25.43 35.01
N THR A 150 8.94 25.76 34.16
CA THR A 150 7.85 24.88 33.75
C THR A 150 8.25 23.92 32.63
N SER A 151 7.78 22.68 32.69
CA SER A 151 8.03 21.70 31.63
C SER A 151 7.33 22.08 30.32
N GLU A 152 7.87 21.64 29.17
CA GLU A 152 7.25 21.89 27.86
C GLU A 152 5.80 21.38 27.77
N SER A 153 5.57 20.20 28.34
CA SER A 153 4.24 19.57 28.37
C SER A 153 3.22 20.39 29.17
N GLU A 154 3.63 21.04 30.26
CA GLU A 154 2.75 21.89 31.06
C GLU A 154 2.47 23.21 30.35
N LEU A 155 3.46 23.79 29.67
CA LEU A 155 3.25 24.98 28.85
C LEU A 155 2.29 24.72 27.69
N GLN A 156 2.46 23.59 26.98
CA GLN A 156 1.55 23.17 25.92
C GLN A 156 0.12 22.99 26.43
N ARG A 157 -0.05 22.33 27.59
CA ARG A 157 -1.35 22.18 28.25
C ARG A 157 -1.94 23.54 28.61
N GLN A 158 -1.14 24.46 29.12
CA GLN A 158 -1.59 25.81 29.48
C GLN A 158 -2.07 26.60 28.26
N VAL A 159 -1.34 26.54 27.14
CA VAL A 159 -1.75 27.18 25.87
C VAL A 159 -3.10 26.64 25.43
N VAL A 160 -3.23 25.32 25.34
CA VAL A 160 -4.47 24.65 24.89
C VAL A 160 -5.66 24.98 25.81
N GLN A 161 -5.45 25.09 27.12
CA GLN A 161 -6.51 25.44 28.07
C GLN A 161 -6.87 26.92 28.09
N SER A 162 -5.98 27.79 27.61
CA SER A 162 -6.18 29.25 27.63
C SER A 162 -6.95 29.79 26.43
N ASP A 163 -7.05 29.02 25.35
CA ASP A 163 -7.70 29.39 24.10
C ASP A 163 -9.03 28.63 23.92
N ASP A 164 -10.09 29.33 23.52
CA ASP A 164 -11.42 28.76 23.37
C ASP A 164 -11.50 27.73 22.22
N ASP A 165 -10.79 27.99 21.12
CA ASP A 165 -10.77 27.13 19.94
C ASP A 165 -9.97 25.85 20.22
N TYR A 166 -8.81 25.98 20.89
CA TYR A 166 -8.04 24.79 21.31
C TYR A 166 -8.74 23.94 22.35
N ARG A 167 -9.53 24.54 23.26
CA ARG A 167 -10.38 23.79 24.20
C ARG A 167 -11.50 23.03 23.49
N ALA A 168 -12.11 23.63 22.47
CA ALA A 168 -13.14 22.95 21.67
C ALA A 168 -12.54 21.77 20.88
N ASP A 169 -11.37 21.97 20.29
CA ASP A 169 -10.60 20.89 19.66
C ASP A 169 -10.27 19.79 20.69
N LEU A 170 -9.82 20.15 21.89
CA LEU A 170 -9.51 19.19 22.95
C LEU A 170 -10.73 18.34 23.35
N ASP A 171 -11.92 18.92 23.53
CA ASP A 171 -13.13 18.14 23.85
C ASP A 171 -13.47 17.17 22.71
N THR A 172 -13.34 17.61 21.46
CA THR A 172 -13.57 16.77 20.27
C THR A 172 -12.60 15.59 20.23
N TYR A 173 -11.31 15.84 20.44
CA TYR A 173 -10.32 14.76 20.47
C TYR A 173 -10.46 13.84 21.68
N VAL A 174 -10.96 14.33 22.82
CA VAL A 174 -11.33 13.47 23.97
C VAL A 174 -12.46 12.51 23.60
N ARG A 175 -13.48 12.98 22.87
CA ARG A 175 -14.55 12.13 22.35
C ARG A 175 -14.03 11.11 21.33
N PHE A 176 -13.09 11.48 20.47
CA PHE A 176 -12.43 10.54 19.55
C PHE A 176 -11.65 9.46 20.30
N ALA A 177 -10.87 9.85 21.30
CA ALA A 177 -10.16 8.92 22.17
C ALA A 177 -11.13 7.99 22.92
N ALA A 178 -12.29 8.49 23.37
CA ALA A 178 -13.32 7.66 23.99
C ALA A 178 -13.86 6.59 23.03
N ARG A 179 -14.17 6.96 21.77
CA ARG A 179 -14.63 6.01 20.74
C ARG A 179 -13.59 4.92 20.47
N GLU A 180 -12.32 5.30 20.38
CA GLU A 180 -11.22 4.37 20.18
C GLU A 180 -11.06 3.44 21.40
N ALA A 181 -11.12 3.97 22.62
CA ALA A 181 -11.04 3.19 23.85
C ALA A 181 -12.19 2.19 23.99
N VAL A 182 -13.41 2.56 23.57
CA VAL A 182 -14.56 1.63 23.52
C VAL A 182 -14.33 0.51 22.51
N LEU A 183 -13.85 0.82 21.30
CA LEU A 183 -13.50 -0.21 20.32
C LEU A 183 -12.41 -1.16 20.87
N GLU A 184 -11.39 -0.63 21.53
CA GLU A 184 -10.33 -1.45 22.14
C GLU A 184 -10.82 -2.29 23.32
N ALA A 185 -11.78 -1.78 24.11
CA ALA A 185 -12.41 -2.54 25.17
C ALA A 185 -13.20 -3.73 24.61
N TRP A 186 -14.01 -3.49 23.57
CA TRP A 186 -14.79 -4.54 22.91
C TRP A 186 -13.91 -5.55 22.17
N GLU A 187 -12.80 -5.12 21.57
CA GLU A 187 -11.82 -6.04 20.96
C GLU A 187 -11.19 -6.97 22.01
N ARG A 188 -10.90 -6.44 23.22
CA ARG A 188 -10.39 -7.26 24.33
C ARG A 188 -11.42 -8.25 24.87
N GLU A 189 -12.68 -7.83 24.95
CA GLU A 189 -13.79 -8.69 25.38
C GLU A 189 -14.15 -9.74 24.33
N HIS A 190 -14.04 -9.38 23.05
CA HIS A 190 -14.40 -10.20 21.90
C HIS A 190 -13.30 -10.21 20.81
N PRO A 191 -12.16 -10.88 21.05
CA PRO A 191 -11.05 -10.92 20.09
C PRO A 191 -11.38 -11.54 18.73
N ASP A 192 -12.47 -12.30 18.65
CA ASP A 192 -12.94 -12.93 17.42
C ASP A 192 -13.69 -11.96 16.50
N TRP A 193 -14.10 -10.78 16.99
CA TRP A 193 -14.80 -9.79 16.19
C TRP A 193 -13.88 -9.05 15.21
N LYS A 194 -12.56 -9.03 15.47
CA LYS A 194 -11.54 -8.39 14.63
C LYS A 194 -11.91 -6.94 14.29
N LEU A 195 -12.32 -6.18 15.31
CA LEU A 195 -12.83 -4.81 15.20
C LEU A 195 -11.79 -3.86 14.64
N ARG A 196 -10.52 -4.01 15.03
CA ARG A 196 -9.43 -3.18 14.52
C ARG A 196 -9.27 -3.34 13.01
N GLU A 197 -9.31 -4.57 12.51
CA GLU A 197 -9.21 -4.85 11.08
C GLU A 197 -10.44 -4.38 10.30
N ARG A 198 -11.64 -4.50 10.89
CA ARG A 198 -12.87 -3.94 10.31
C ARG A 198 -12.76 -2.42 10.21
N TRP A 199 -12.33 -1.76 11.28
CA TRP A 199 -12.14 -0.30 11.33
C TRP A 199 -11.21 0.19 10.22
N GLU A 200 -10.04 -0.44 10.05
CA GLU A 200 -9.07 -0.05 9.03
C GLU A 200 -9.59 -0.18 7.58
N ARG A 201 -10.57 -1.06 7.34
CA ARG A 201 -11.02 -1.43 5.99
C ARG A 201 -12.41 -0.93 5.64
N TRP A 202 -13.22 -0.58 6.64
CA TRP A 202 -14.64 -0.31 6.48
C TRP A 202 -14.90 0.71 5.37
N LEU A 203 -14.23 1.86 5.42
CA LEU A 203 -14.43 2.91 4.41
C LEU A 203 -14.02 2.45 3.01
N ARG A 204 -12.93 1.68 2.88
CA ARG A 204 -12.51 1.14 1.59
C ARG A 204 -13.55 0.17 1.02
N GLN A 205 -14.13 -0.69 1.86
CA GLN A 205 -15.15 -1.67 1.48
C GLN A 205 -16.48 -1.00 1.09
N HIS A 206 -16.88 0.04 1.82
CA HIS A 206 -18.18 0.70 1.66
C HIS A 206 -18.16 1.95 0.77
N GLN A 207 -16.98 2.37 0.32
CA GLN A 207 -16.82 3.50 -0.62
C GLN A 207 -16.15 3.05 -1.93
N ARG A 208 -14.86 2.66 -1.89
CA ARG A 208 -14.10 2.31 -3.11
C ARG A 208 -14.53 0.97 -3.71
N LEU A 209 -14.89 0.02 -2.87
CA LEU A 209 -15.34 -1.32 -3.25
C LEU A 209 -16.85 -1.51 -3.04
N ALA A 210 -17.61 -0.42 -2.86
CA ALA A 210 -19.02 -0.47 -2.50
C ALA A 210 -19.85 -1.42 -3.38
N LEU A 211 -19.62 -1.41 -4.70
CA LEU A 211 -20.36 -2.27 -5.64
C LEU A 211 -20.07 -3.76 -5.42
N THR A 212 -18.80 -4.15 -5.26
CA THR A 212 -18.47 -5.56 -5.03
C THR A 212 -18.89 -6.01 -3.64
N THR A 213 -18.78 -5.16 -2.64
CA THR A 213 -19.23 -5.42 -1.26
C THR A 213 -20.74 -5.63 -1.25
N ALA A 214 -21.52 -4.70 -1.83
CA ALA A 214 -22.97 -4.80 -1.94
C ALA A 214 -23.42 -6.07 -2.68
N ARG A 215 -22.76 -6.44 -3.79
CA ARG A 215 -23.08 -7.69 -4.49
C ARG A 215 -22.82 -8.92 -3.63
N LYS A 216 -21.68 -8.97 -2.91
CA LYS A 216 -21.36 -10.09 -2.01
C LYS A 216 -22.42 -10.22 -0.93
N GLU A 217 -22.73 -9.13 -0.24
CA GLU A 217 -23.71 -9.15 0.85
C GLU A 217 -25.11 -9.54 0.34
N VAL A 218 -25.60 -8.91 -0.74
CA VAL A 218 -26.92 -9.23 -1.31
C VAL A 218 -27.00 -10.68 -1.79
N VAL A 219 -25.97 -11.19 -2.49
CA VAL A 219 -25.94 -12.59 -2.93
C VAL A 219 -25.91 -13.56 -1.73
N SER A 220 -25.14 -13.24 -0.69
CA SER A 220 -25.04 -14.06 0.53
C SER A 220 -26.36 -14.07 1.33
N GLU A 221 -27.02 -12.92 1.47
CA GLU A 221 -28.34 -12.76 2.13
C GLU A 221 -29.43 -13.62 1.50
N HIS A 222 -29.37 -13.80 0.17
CA HIS A 222 -30.32 -14.64 -0.56
C HIS A 222 -29.88 -16.11 -0.65
N GLY A 223 -28.75 -16.47 -0.03
CA GLY A 223 -28.17 -17.81 -0.05
C GLY A 223 -27.68 -18.29 -1.42
N LEU A 224 -27.38 -17.35 -2.32
CA LEU A 224 -27.02 -17.61 -3.72
C LEU A 224 -25.50 -17.68 -3.94
N ASN A 225 -24.69 -17.61 -2.88
CA ASN A 225 -23.22 -17.61 -2.95
C ASN A 225 -22.65 -18.85 -3.68
N HIS A 226 -23.28 -20.02 -3.53
CA HIS A 226 -22.90 -21.24 -4.26
C HIS A 226 -23.00 -21.09 -5.79
N LEU A 227 -23.97 -20.31 -6.29
CA LEU A 227 -24.18 -20.10 -7.73
C LEU A 227 -23.02 -19.37 -8.40
N THR A 228 -22.11 -18.76 -7.64
CA THR A 228 -20.89 -18.17 -8.20
C THR A 228 -19.88 -19.19 -8.69
N MET A 229 -20.14 -20.50 -8.51
CA MET A 229 -19.41 -21.61 -9.13
C MET A 229 -20.24 -22.38 -10.17
N ASP A 230 -21.54 -22.05 -10.32
CA ASP A 230 -22.40 -22.69 -11.32
C ASP A 230 -21.97 -22.25 -12.74
N PRO A 231 -21.74 -23.17 -13.69
CA PRO A 231 -21.33 -22.89 -15.08
C PRO A 231 -22.14 -21.85 -15.84
N ARG A 232 -23.40 -21.60 -15.44
CA ARG A 232 -24.28 -20.59 -16.05
C ARG A 232 -23.86 -19.17 -15.68
N TYR A 233 -23.26 -18.98 -14.50
CA TYR A 233 -22.89 -17.66 -13.97
C TYR A 233 -21.38 -17.50 -13.86
N TYR A 234 -20.65 -18.59 -13.59
CA TYR A 234 -19.21 -18.57 -13.41
C TYR A 234 -18.47 -18.63 -14.74
N PHE A 235 -18.08 -17.48 -15.25
CA PHE A 235 -17.31 -17.38 -16.48
C PHE A 235 -15.82 -17.38 -16.17
N GLN A 236 -15.08 -18.20 -16.91
CA GLN A 236 -13.64 -18.35 -16.75
C GLN A 236 -12.88 -17.85 -17.99
N ALA A 237 -11.60 -17.58 -17.81
CA ALA A 237 -10.67 -17.31 -18.92
C ALA A 237 -10.23 -18.59 -19.66
N THR A 238 -10.51 -19.78 -19.11
CA THR A 238 -10.04 -21.10 -19.58
C THR A 238 -11.06 -22.21 -19.34
N ALA A 239 -10.71 -23.43 -19.77
CA ALA A 239 -11.45 -24.66 -19.48
C ALA A 239 -12.91 -24.64 -19.99
N GLY A 240 -13.78 -25.47 -19.40
CA GLY A 240 -15.15 -25.69 -19.85
C GLY A 240 -16.05 -24.45 -19.79
N ASN A 241 -15.77 -23.54 -18.86
CA ASN A 241 -16.52 -22.30 -18.67
C ASN A 241 -15.86 -21.08 -19.34
N LYS A 242 -14.97 -21.29 -20.32
CA LYS A 242 -14.32 -20.20 -21.02
C LYS A 242 -15.34 -19.28 -21.71
N ARG A 243 -15.34 -17.99 -21.40
CA ARG A 243 -16.17 -16.96 -22.07
C ARG A 243 -15.41 -15.72 -22.51
N PHE A 244 -14.18 -15.54 -22.06
CA PHE A 244 -13.34 -14.40 -22.45
C PHE A 244 -11.87 -14.82 -22.60
N HIS A 245 -11.09 -13.97 -23.25
CA HIS A 245 -9.63 -14.10 -23.32
C HIS A 245 -9.00 -13.18 -22.28
N LEU A 246 -8.17 -13.74 -21.40
CA LEU A 246 -7.37 -12.97 -20.46
C LEU A 246 -5.93 -12.87 -20.97
N LEU A 247 -5.42 -11.65 -21.05
CA LEU A 247 -4.07 -11.33 -21.48
C LEU A 247 -3.32 -10.56 -20.38
N TYR A 248 -2.02 -10.82 -20.26
CA TYR A 248 -1.07 -9.99 -19.54
C TYR A 248 0.02 -9.51 -20.49
N THR A 249 0.16 -8.20 -20.61
CA THR A 249 0.98 -7.54 -21.63
C THR A 249 1.79 -6.43 -20.97
N PRO A 250 2.98 -6.73 -20.43
CA PRO A 250 3.78 -5.73 -19.74
C PRO A 250 4.23 -4.65 -20.73
N SER A 251 4.20 -3.39 -20.31
CA SER A 251 4.76 -2.29 -21.08
C SER A 251 6.29 -2.34 -21.05
N ARG A 252 6.91 -2.22 -22.23
CA ARG A 252 8.37 -2.14 -22.43
C ARG A 252 8.76 -0.90 -23.25
N VAL A 253 7.95 0.15 -23.15
CA VAL A 253 8.12 1.41 -23.89
C VAL A 253 9.30 2.18 -23.30
N ASP A 254 10.21 2.61 -24.18
CA ASP A 254 11.21 3.62 -23.87
C ASP A 254 10.51 4.98 -23.82
N LEU A 255 10.64 5.70 -22.72
CA LEU A 255 10.09 7.06 -22.63
C LEU A 255 11.12 8.12 -23.07
N GLY A 256 12.26 7.68 -23.59
CA GLY A 256 13.32 8.51 -24.13
C GLY A 256 13.29 8.61 -25.67
N PRO A 257 14.45 8.89 -26.29
CA PRO A 257 14.56 9.14 -27.72
C PRO A 257 14.07 8.01 -28.64
N ARG A 258 13.90 6.79 -28.12
CA ARG A 258 13.48 5.61 -28.89
C ARG A 258 12.04 5.18 -28.60
N GLU A 259 11.18 6.08 -28.13
CA GLU A 259 9.77 5.76 -27.81
C GLU A 259 9.05 5.02 -28.93
N ARG A 260 9.03 5.58 -30.15
CA ARG A 260 8.39 4.95 -31.30
C ARG A 260 9.01 3.59 -31.64
N GLU A 261 10.34 3.52 -31.66
CA GLU A 261 11.06 2.28 -31.94
C GLU A 261 10.70 1.19 -30.92
N SER A 262 10.69 1.53 -29.62
CA SER A 262 10.37 0.59 -28.55
C SER A 262 8.96 -0.01 -28.67
N VAL A 263 8.00 0.74 -29.23
CA VAL A 263 6.63 0.26 -29.47
C VAL A 263 6.55 -0.57 -30.75
N GLU A 264 7.21 -0.15 -31.83
CA GLU A 264 7.07 -0.81 -33.14
C GLU A 264 7.98 -2.03 -33.33
N THR A 265 9.19 -2.05 -32.77
CA THR A 265 10.23 -3.01 -33.14
C THR A 265 10.75 -3.85 -31.97
N TRP A 266 10.78 -3.35 -30.73
CA TRP A 266 11.18 -4.17 -29.60
C TRP A 266 10.10 -5.21 -29.29
N ALA A 267 10.50 -6.42 -28.89
CA ALA A 267 9.56 -7.52 -28.74
C ALA A 267 8.47 -7.20 -27.70
N GLN A 268 7.22 -7.04 -28.12
CA GLN A 268 6.09 -6.96 -27.20
C GLN A 268 5.78 -8.36 -26.66
N TRP A 269 5.82 -8.51 -25.34
CA TRP A 269 5.44 -9.75 -24.68
C TRP A 269 3.93 -9.81 -24.48
N VAL A 270 3.33 -10.94 -24.86
CA VAL A 270 1.89 -11.18 -24.75
C VAL A 270 1.69 -12.53 -24.09
N GLY A 271 1.33 -12.54 -22.81
CA GLY A 271 0.89 -13.73 -22.10
C GLY A 271 -0.60 -13.91 -22.27
N GLY A 272 -1.03 -15.04 -22.83
CA GLY A 272 -2.42 -15.45 -22.81
C GLY A 272 -2.63 -16.52 -21.75
N ARG A 273 -3.77 -16.51 -21.06
CA ARG A 273 -4.09 -17.54 -20.08
C ARG A 273 -4.17 -18.95 -20.68
N ASP A 274 -4.41 -19.03 -21.99
CA ASP A 274 -4.21 -20.22 -22.80
C ASP A 274 -3.76 -19.85 -24.22
N THR A 275 -3.48 -20.87 -25.03
CA THR A 275 -3.02 -20.72 -26.42
C THR A 275 -3.96 -19.87 -27.27
N ALA A 276 -5.28 -20.04 -27.12
CA ALA A 276 -6.24 -19.28 -27.91
C ALA A 276 -6.22 -17.79 -27.54
N ALA A 277 -6.12 -17.46 -26.25
CA ALA A 277 -5.93 -16.08 -25.80
C ALA A 277 -4.61 -15.52 -26.34
N ALA A 278 -3.50 -16.24 -26.21
CA ALA A 278 -2.19 -15.81 -26.67
C ALA A 278 -2.16 -15.51 -28.19
N GLN A 279 -2.88 -16.30 -28.99
CA GLN A 279 -3.05 -16.07 -30.42
C GLN A 279 -3.85 -14.79 -30.72
N VAL A 280 -4.95 -14.54 -30.00
CA VAL A 280 -5.73 -13.30 -30.12
C VAL A 280 -4.88 -12.09 -29.76
N GLY A 281 -4.18 -12.14 -28.62
CA GLY A 281 -3.28 -11.09 -28.19
C GLY A 281 -2.19 -10.81 -29.23
N ARG A 282 -1.58 -11.84 -29.82
CA ARG A 282 -0.61 -11.68 -30.91
C ARG A 282 -1.19 -10.93 -32.10
N ARG A 283 -2.43 -11.23 -32.50
CA ARG A 283 -3.09 -10.52 -33.62
C ARG A 283 -3.33 -9.06 -33.30
N ILE A 284 -3.78 -8.75 -32.08
CA ILE A 284 -4.07 -7.38 -31.64
C ILE A 284 -2.77 -6.56 -31.59
N TYR A 285 -1.76 -7.03 -30.86
CA TYR A 285 -0.49 -6.29 -30.75
C TYR A 285 0.29 -6.26 -32.06
N GLY A 286 0.12 -7.29 -32.91
CA GLY A 286 0.73 -7.36 -34.24
C GLY A 286 0.23 -6.33 -35.24
N LEU A 287 -0.84 -5.57 -34.91
CA LEU A 287 -1.28 -4.42 -35.71
C LEU A 287 -0.25 -3.28 -35.71
N ILE A 288 0.57 -3.18 -34.65
CA ILE A 288 1.57 -2.12 -34.47
C ILE A 288 2.97 -2.71 -34.32
N ASN A 289 3.12 -3.71 -33.45
CA ASN A 289 4.41 -4.27 -33.10
C ASN A 289 4.83 -5.38 -34.07
N LYS A 290 6.04 -5.26 -34.63
CA LYS A 290 6.56 -6.15 -35.68
C LYS A 290 7.16 -7.45 -35.12
N SER A 291 7.33 -7.56 -33.80
CA SER A 291 8.12 -8.60 -33.13
C SER A 291 7.42 -9.22 -31.91
N VAL A 292 6.08 -9.33 -31.97
CA VAL A 292 5.28 -9.86 -30.86
C VAL A 292 5.72 -11.27 -30.46
N LYS A 293 6.12 -11.43 -29.19
CA LYS A 293 6.43 -12.71 -28.57
C LYS A 293 5.26 -13.13 -27.69
N ARG A 294 4.61 -14.23 -28.08
CA ARG A 294 3.49 -14.82 -27.33
C ARG A 294 3.97 -15.87 -26.33
N PHE A 295 3.26 -15.97 -25.22
CA PHE A 295 3.39 -16.99 -24.20
C PHE A 295 2.00 -17.57 -23.90
N ASP A 296 1.91 -18.89 -23.71
CA ASP A 296 0.66 -19.56 -23.34
C ASP A 296 0.51 -19.62 -21.80
N SER A 297 0.98 -18.55 -21.15
CA SER A 297 1.00 -18.33 -19.70
C SER A 297 0.93 -16.83 -19.42
N LEU A 298 0.15 -16.43 -18.40
CA LEU A 298 0.18 -15.04 -17.89
C LEU A 298 1.45 -14.79 -17.06
N THR A 299 1.88 -15.81 -16.32
CA THR A 299 2.94 -15.73 -15.31
C THR A 299 4.32 -15.57 -15.95
N GLU A 300 4.58 -16.21 -17.09
CA GLU A 300 5.89 -16.10 -17.78
C GLU A 300 6.26 -14.64 -18.11
N PRO A 301 5.44 -13.86 -18.84
CA PRO A 301 5.74 -12.46 -19.10
C PRO A 301 5.69 -11.57 -17.84
N GLU A 302 4.95 -11.95 -16.80
CA GLU A 302 4.99 -11.27 -15.49
C GLU A 302 6.39 -11.38 -14.88
N VAL A 303 6.92 -12.61 -14.79
CA VAL A 303 8.27 -12.90 -14.28
C VAL A 303 9.35 -12.27 -15.16
N LEU A 304 9.21 -12.33 -16.50
CA LEU A 304 10.17 -11.72 -17.41
C LEU A 304 10.24 -10.20 -17.20
N LYS A 305 9.10 -9.51 -17.04
CA LYS A 305 9.11 -8.06 -16.87
C LYS A 305 9.73 -7.65 -15.55
N THR A 306 9.32 -8.28 -14.47
CA THR A 306 9.83 -7.95 -13.14
C THR A 306 11.29 -8.35 -13.01
N GLY A 307 11.70 -9.47 -13.60
CA GLY A 307 13.09 -9.92 -13.67
C GLY A 307 13.99 -9.00 -14.50
N GLU A 308 13.52 -8.53 -15.65
CA GLU A 308 14.24 -7.54 -16.48
C GLU A 308 14.54 -6.26 -15.67
N ASN A 309 13.54 -5.72 -14.97
CA ASN A 309 13.73 -4.52 -14.15
C ASN A 309 14.61 -4.77 -12.91
N ALA A 310 14.42 -5.91 -12.22
CA ALA A 310 15.23 -6.28 -11.06
C ALA A 310 16.71 -6.45 -11.43
N SER A 311 16.99 -7.10 -12.57
CA SER A 311 18.36 -7.27 -13.09
C SER A 311 19.04 -5.92 -13.32
N MET A 312 18.33 -4.95 -13.92
CA MET A 312 18.89 -3.61 -14.13
C MET A 312 19.22 -2.92 -12.81
N ALA A 313 18.33 -3.02 -11.79
CA ALA A 313 18.60 -2.44 -10.48
C ALA A 313 19.89 -2.99 -9.85
N SER A 314 20.10 -4.30 -9.94
CA SER A 314 21.31 -4.96 -9.45
C SER A 314 22.57 -4.60 -10.25
N HIS A 315 22.47 -4.49 -11.57
CA HIS A 315 23.62 -4.09 -12.40
C HIS A 315 24.07 -2.65 -12.11
N PHE A 316 23.13 -1.72 -11.99
CA PHE A 316 23.48 -0.34 -11.61
C PHE A 316 23.99 -0.25 -10.17
N ALA A 317 23.44 -1.03 -9.24
CA ALA A 317 23.96 -1.11 -7.88
C ALA A 317 25.41 -1.64 -7.84
N TYR A 318 25.72 -2.66 -8.64
CA TYR A 318 27.09 -3.14 -8.80
C TYR A 318 28.03 -2.02 -9.29
N SER A 319 27.64 -1.31 -10.34
CA SER A 319 28.42 -0.20 -10.88
C SER A 319 28.62 0.92 -9.86
N ASN A 320 27.56 1.28 -9.13
CA ASN A 320 27.61 2.27 -8.06
C ASN A 320 28.58 1.85 -6.93
N ALA A 321 28.52 0.60 -6.49
CA ALA A 321 29.43 0.08 -5.46
C ALA A 321 30.89 0.09 -5.93
N MET A 322 31.14 -0.28 -7.19
CA MET A 322 32.49 -0.23 -7.77
C MET A 322 33.00 1.21 -7.95
N ALA A 323 32.13 2.17 -8.28
CA ALA A 323 32.50 3.58 -8.35
C ALA A 323 32.91 4.13 -6.97
N LEU A 324 32.22 3.74 -5.89
CA LEU A 324 32.65 4.05 -4.52
C LEU A 324 34.05 3.52 -4.22
N MET A 325 34.35 2.29 -4.66
CA MET A 325 35.68 1.70 -4.51
C MET A 325 36.75 2.46 -5.31
N VAL A 326 36.49 2.78 -6.59
CA VAL A 326 37.41 3.56 -7.42
C VAL A 326 37.72 4.90 -6.76
N ASN A 327 36.70 5.62 -6.29
CA ASN A 327 36.87 6.89 -5.59
C ASN A 327 37.69 6.75 -4.30
N ALA A 328 37.41 5.72 -3.49
CA ALA A 328 38.14 5.49 -2.24
C ALA A 328 39.61 5.15 -2.47
N THR A 329 39.93 4.41 -3.54
CA THR A 329 41.32 4.09 -3.89
C THR A 329 42.07 5.25 -4.54
N GLY A 330 41.34 6.25 -5.06
CA GLY A 330 41.89 7.37 -5.83
C GLY A 330 42.62 6.91 -7.10
N ARG A 331 42.27 5.72 -7.63
CA ARG A 331 42.95 5.12 -8.79
C ARG A 331 41.96 4.74 -9.87
N GLY A 332 42.06 5.43 -11.00
CA GLY A 332 41.27 5.15 -12.19
C GLY A 332 39.98 5.96 -12.26
N ASP A 333 39.18 5.61 -13.26
CA ASP A 333 37.85 6.15 -13.52
C ASP A 333 36.91 4.96 -13.73
N PHE A 334 35.71 5.02 -13.14
CA PHE A 334 34.77 3.91 -13.24
C PHE A 334 34.25 3.74 -14.66
N GLU A 335 34.09 4.83 -15.42
CA GLU A 335 33.65 4.75 -16.82
C GLU A 335 34.67 3.96 -17.66
N GLU A 336 35.96 4.29 -17.56
CA GLU A 336 37.03 3.54 -18.21
C GLU A 336 37.08 2.07 -17.74
N LEU A 337 36.92 1.82 -16.45
CA LEU A 337 36.88 0.45 -15.90
C LEU A 337 35.71 -0.35 -16.49
N GLY A 338 34.53 0.25 -16.56
CA GLY A 338 33.33 -0.34 -17.15
C GLY A 338 33.50 -0.64 -18.64
N ASP A 339 34.11 0.29 -19.38
CA ASP A 339 34.44 0.14 -20.80
C ASP A 339 35.40 -1.03 -21.02
N GLN A 340 36.53 -1.06 -20.30
CA GLN A 340 37.51 -2.14 -20.39
C GLN A 340 36.92 -3.51 -20.03
N MET A 341 36.06 -3.57 -19.01
CA MET A 341 35.37 -4.81 -18.63
C MET A 341 34.37 -5.27 -19.69
N SER A 342 33.71 -4.35 -20.39
CA SER A 342 32.69 -4.62 -21.40
C SER A 342 33.26 -5.03 -22.77
N LEU A 343 34.56 -4.80 -23.03
CA LEU A 343 35.25 -5.24 -24.26
C LEU A 343 35.20 -6.77 -24.49
N ARG A 344 34.87 -7.56 -23.47
CA ARG A 344 34.73 -9.00 -23.62
C ARG A 344 33.43 -9.44 -24.32
N GLU A 345 32.52 -8.52 -24.62
CA GLU A 345 31.25 -8.71 -25.35
C GLU A 345 30.24 -9.69 -24.71
N ASP A 346 30.69 -10.58 -23.81
CA ASP A 346 29.90 -11.53 -23.01
C ASP A 346 29.30 -10.89 -21.74
N ARG A 347 29.70 -9.66 -21.42
CA ARG A 347 29.27 -8.89 -20.26
C ARG A 347 29.12 -7.43 -20.62
N LYS A 348 28.16 -6.78 -19.99
CA LYS A 348 27.97 -5.34 -20.10
C LYS A 348 27.97 -4.73 -18.71
N ILE A 349 28.93 -3.83 -18.46
CA ILE A 349 28.94 -3.01 -17.26
C ILE A 349 28.11 -1.77 -17.57
N HIS A 350 27.13 -1.49 -16.71
CA HIS A 350 26.34 -0.29 -16.81
C HIS A 350 27.11 0.90 -16.20
N PRO A 351 26.85 2.15 -16.63
CA PRO A 351 27.51 3.30 -16.03
C PRO A 351 27.13 3.40 -14.54
N ALA A 352 28.02 3.96 -13.75
CA ALA A 352 27.70 4.36 -12.38
C ALA A 352 26.95 5.70 -12.40
N GLY A 353 26.30 6.04 -11.29
CA GLY A 353 25.55 7.27 -11.22
C GLY A 353 25.24 7.72 -9.81
N GLU A 354 24.23 8.59 -9.72
CA GLU A 354 23.70 9.12 -8.46
C GLU A 354 22.72 8.17 -7.75
N GLY A 355 22.52 6.99 -8.33
CA GLY A 355 21.55 5.98 -7.94
C GLY A 355 20.89 5.41 -9.18
N TYR A 356 19.93 4.51 -8.98
CA TYR A 356 19.06 4.02 -10.05
C TYR A 356 17.64 3.97 -9.52
N GLY A 357 16.77 4.74 -10.17
CA GLY A 357 15.42 5.03 -9.67
C GLY A 357 14.37 5.04 -10.79
N GLY A 358 13.32 5.82 -10.58
CA GLY A 358 12.14 5.84 -11.43
C GLY A 358 11.01 4.96 -10.89
N TYR A 359 9.80 5.14 -11.41
CA TYR A 359 8.62 4.46 -10.84
C TYR A 359 8.66 2.94 -10.97
N CYS A 360 9.11 2.44 -12.12
CA CYS A 360 8.95 1.04 -12.48
C CYS A 360 10.01 0.12 -11.87
N VAL A 361 11.23 0.60 -11.68
CA VAL A 361 12.36 -0.30 -11.41
C VAL A 361 12.40 -0.77 -9.96
N PRO A 362 12.41 0.11 -8.94
CA PRO A 362 12.50 -0.32 -7.54
C PRO A 362 11.30 -1.17 -7.14
N LYS A 363 10.09 -0.79 -7.61
CA LYS A 363 8.86 -1.51 -7.28
C LYS A 363 8.82 -2.92 -7.87
N ASP A 364 9.31 -3.12 -9.10
CA ASP A 364 9.21 -4.40 -9.78
C ASP A 364 10.18 -5.43 -9.21
N GLY A 365 11.35 -4.98 -8.74
CA GLY A 365 12.28 -5.83 -7.98
C GLY A 365 11.66 -6.24 -6.63
N LEU A 366 11.23 -5.27 -5.83
CA LEU A 366 10.59 -5.53 -4.54
C LEU A 366 9.31 -6.37 -4.68
N PHE A 367 8.62 -6.28 -5.81
CA PHE A 367 7.45 -7.10 -6.11
C PHE A 367 7.78 -8.59 -6.23
N LEU A 368 8.93 -8.97 -6.82
CA LEU A 368 9.36 -10.38 -6.85
C LEU A 368 9.54 -10.94 -5.44
N GLU A 369 10.17 -10.17 -4.57
CA GLU A 369 10.35 -10.53 -3.17
C GLU A 369 8.99 -10.62 -2.45
N PHE A 370 8.12 -9.63 -2.65
CA PHE A 370 6.79 -9.56 -2.07
C PHE A 370 5.95 -10.80 -2.42
N VAL A 371 5.95 -11.23 -3.68
CA VAL A 371 5.19 -12.43 -4.11
C VAL A 371 5.65 -13.66 -3.35
N LEU A 372 6.96 -13.82 -3.11
CA LEU A 372 7.52 -14.97 -2.37
C LEU A 372 7.26 -14.90 -0.86
N THR A 373 6.90 -13.74 -0.32
CA THR A 373 6.63 -13.54 1.11
C THR A 373 5.13 -13.59 1.45
N LEU A 374 4.24 -13.70 0.45
CA LEU A 374 2.80 -13.79 0.63
C LEU A 374 2.43 -14.98 1.54
N THR A 375 2.01 -14.66 2.76
CA THR A 375 1.41 -15.61 3.69
C THR A 375 -0.04 -15.87 3.34
N GLU A 376 -0.59 -16.99 3.82
CA GLU A 376 -2.00 -17.34 3.64
C GLU A 376 -2.97 -16.23 4.09
N SER A 377 -2.72 -15.62 5.26
CA SER A 377 -3.51 -14.48 5.76
C SER A 377 -3.49 -13.29 4.81
N VAL A 378 -2.34 -12.98 4.21
CA VAL A 378 -2.23 -11.91 3.21
C VAL A 378 -2.99 -12.29 1.94
N LYS A 379 -2.95 -13.56 1.52
CA LYS A 379 -3.71 -14.05 0.36
C LYS A 379 -5.21 -13.89 0.55
N LEU A 380 -5.74 -14.36 1.67
CA LEU A 380 -7.16 -14.25 2.00
C LEU A 380 -7.62 -12.79 2.09
N ARG A 381 -6.81 -11.95 2.73
CA ARG A 381 -7.04 -10.51 2.82
C ARG A 381 -7.12 -9.86 1.43
N GLN A 382 -6.22 -10.21 0.51
CA GLN A 382 -6.22 -9.67 -0.86
C GLN A 382 -7.39 -10.17 -1.70
N LEU A 383 -7.95 -11.35 -1.38
CA LEU A 383 -9.17 -11.89 -1.98
C LEU A 383 -10.45 -11.30 -1.35
N GLY A 384 -10.30 -10.40 -0.37
CA GLY A 384 -11.41 -9.72 0.29
C GLY A 384 -12.13 -10.57 1.34
N ILE A 385 -11.46 -11.60 1.88
CA ILE A 385 -11.95 -12.37 3.02
C ILE A 385 -11.56 -11.64 4.32
N GLU A 386 -12.53 -11.40 5.19
CA GLU A 386 -12.29 -10.80 6.51
C GLU A 386 -11.47 -11.73 7.41
N ASP A 387 -10.64 -11.14 8.26
CA ASP A 387 -9.64 -11.86 9.05
C ASP A 387 -10.27 -12.86 10.04
N ARG A 388 -11.47 -12.54 10.59
CA ARG A 388 -12.25 -13.47 11.43
C ARG A 388 -12.65 -14.77 10.73
N PHE A 389 -12.71 -14.77 9.39
CA PHE A 389 -13.08 -15.94 8.61
C PHE A 389 -11.86 -16.68 8.03
N HIS A 390 -10.63 -16.21 8.28
CA HIS A 390 -9.44 -16.79 7.63
C HIS A 390 -9.29 -18.27 7.98
N GLU A 391 -9.34 -18.65 9.26
CA GLU A 391 -9.19 -20.05 9.68
C GLU A 391 -10.28 -20.95 9.08
N ALA A 392 -11.53 -20.49 9.08
CA ALA A 392 -12.67 -21.19 8.52
C ALA A 392 -12.52 -21.42 7.01
N VAL A 393 -12.17 -20.37 6.27
CA VAL A 393 -11.95 -20.43 4.82
C VAL A 393 -10.76 -21.30 4.48
N SER A 394 -9.65 -21.18 5.20
CA SER A 394 -8.45 -22.02 5.07
C SER A 394 -8.77 -23.50 5.26
N THR A 395 -9.50 -23.81 6.34
CA THR A 395 -9.92 -25.18 6.64
C THR A 395 -10.82 -25.75 5.55
N LEU A 396 -11.79 -24.96 5.09
CA LEU A 396 -12.69 -25.36 4.01
C LEU A 396 -11.93 -25.55 2.69
N ALA A 397 -11.05 -24.61 2.33
CA ALA A 397 -10.25 -24.64 1.12
C ALA A 397 -9.34 -25.88 1.09
N ALA A 398 -8.68 -26.18 2.21
CA ALA A 398 -7.87 -27.38 2.36
C ALA A 398 -8.71 -28.66 2.17
N ARG A 399 -9.89 -28.76 2.82
CA ARG A 399 -10.79 -29.91 2.67
C ARG A 399 -11.26 -30.09 1.23
N VAL A 400 -11.57 -29.00 0.53
CA VAL A 400 -11.99 -29.03 -0.87
C VAL A 400 -10.84 -29.45 -1.78
N LEU A 401 -9.63 -28.94 -1.54
CA LEU A 401 -8.44 -29.24 -2.35
C LEU A 401 -8.02 -30.70 -2.25
N THR A 402 -8.01 -31.28 -1.05
CA THR A 402 -7.59 -32.68 -0.83
C THR A 402 -8.45 -33.69 -1.60
N ARG A 403 -9.67 -33.31 -1.98
CA ARG A 403 -10.57 -34.17 -2.75
C ARG A 403 -10.49 -33.93 -4.25
N ARG A 404 -9.66 -33.00 -4.74
CA ARG A 404 -9.57 -32.70 -6.18
C ARG A 404 -9.24 -33.95 -6.99
N ASP A 405 -8.35 -34.79 -6.50
CA ASP A 405 -7.92 -36.02 -7.16
C ASP A 405 -8.98 -37.15 -7.10
N ASP A 406 -10.06 -36.99 -6.32
CA ASP A 406 -11.20 -37.91 -6.32
C ASP A 406 -12.05 -37.80 -7.60
N PHE A 407 -11.84 -36.76 -8.42
CA PHE A 407 -12.67 -36.44 -9.60
C PHE A 407 -11.88 -36.59 -10.90
N ALA A 408 -12.56 -36.98 -11.98
CA ALA A 408 -11.91 -37.15 -13.28
C ALA A 408 -11.63 -35.82 -13.98
N THR A 409 -12.40 -34.78 -13.65
CA THR A 409 -12.26 -33.44 -14.24
C THR A 409 -12.44 -32.34 -13.19
N ASP A 410 -11.80 -31.19 -13.41
CA ASP A 410 -11.98 -29.99 -12.56
C ASP A 410 -13.46 -29.57 -12.51
N LEU A 411 -14.25 -29.77 -13.58
CA LEU A 411 -15.67 -29.43 -13.61
C LEU A 411 -16.50 -30.29 -12.63
N GLU A 412 -16.20 -31.59 -12.53
CA GLU A 412 -16.87 -32.48 -11.57
C GLU A 412 -16.54 -32.06 -10.13
N TRP A 413 -15.29 -31.71 -9.86
CA TRP A 413 -14.83 -31.20 -8.57
C TRP A 413 -15.49 -29.87 -8.21
N GLU A 414 -15.54 -28.91 -9.14
CA GLU A 414 -16.24 -27.64 -8.97
C GLU A 414 -17.73 -27.83 -8.68
N THR A 415 -18.40 -28.72 -9.42
CA THR A 415 -19.83 -29.05 -9.20
C THR A 415 -20.06 -29.68 -7.83
N TRP A 416 -19.12 -30.51 -7.35
CA TRP A 416 -19.19 -31.08 -6.01
C TRP A 416 -19.01 -30.00 -4.93
N ALA A 417 -18.04 -29.10 -5.11
CA ALA A 417 -17.80 -28.00 -4.19
C ALA A 417 -18.98 -27.02 -4.15
N GLU A 418 -19.64 -26.78 -5.28
CA GLU A 418 -20.88 -25.98 -5.38
C GLU A 418 -21.97 -26.54 -4.46
N LYS A 419 -22.24 -27.85 -4.57
CA LYS A 419 -23.22 -28.53 -3.71
C LYS A 419 -22.85 -28.45 -2.23
N LYS A 420 -21.55 -28.42 -1.91
CA LYS A 420 -21.07 -28.22 -0.53
C LYS A 420 -21.29 -26.80 -0.03
N ILE A 421 -21.14 -25.78 -0.87
CA ILE A 421 -21.49 -24.40 -0.50
C ILE A 421 -23.00 -24.21 -0.40
N ALA A 422 -23.77 -24.88 -1.27
CA ALA A 422 -25.23 -24.80 -1.27
C ALA A 422 -25.86 -25.34 0.03
N ASP A 423 -25.22 -26.33 0.66
CA ASP A 423 -25.61 -26.82 1.99
C ASP A 423 -25.17 -25.84 3.09
N GLN A 424 -25.90 -24.72 3.20
CA GLN A 424 -25.60 -23.68 4.19
C GLN A 424 -25.60 -24.22 5.62
N ASN A 425 -26.44 -25.21 5.93
CA ASN A 425 -26.50 -25.82 7.27
C ASN A 425 -25.18 -26.50 7.63
N GLY A 426 -24.57 -27.22 6.69
CA GLY A 426 -23.26 -27.86 6.89
C GLY A 426 -22.08 -26.87 6.99
N LEU A 427 -22.26 -25.62 6.59
CA LEU A 427 -21.25 -24.57 6.70
C LEU A 427 -21.41 -23.70 7.96
N ARG A 428 -22.54 -23.76 8.67
CA ARG A 428 -22.78 -22.92 9.86
C ARG A 428 -21.72 -23.10 10.94
N ASP A 429 -21.31 -24.35 11.17
CA ASP A 429 -20.31 -24.72 12.17
C ASP A 429 -18.92 -24.16 11.86
N LEU A 430 -18.64 -23.76 10.61
CA LEU A 430 -17.35 -23.18 10.22
C LEU A 430 -17.32 -21.66 10.36
N PHE A 431 -18.44 -20.96 10.23
CA PHE A 431 -18.44 -19.50 10.06
C PHE A 431 -19.02 -18.71 11.24
N GLU A 432 -19.38 -19.37 12.36
CA GLU A 432 -19.99 -18.76 13.55
C GLU A 432 -20.88 -17.55 13.21
N LEU A 433 -21.93 -17.82 12.44
CA LEU A 433 -22.72 -16.80 11.77
C LEU A 433 -23.54 -15.96 12.78
N ARG A 434 -22.97 -14.85 13.27
CA ARG A 434 -23.75 -13.83 14.01
C ARG A 434 -24.68 -13.04 13.08
N ASP A 435 -24.27 -12.84 11.82
CA ASP A 435 -24.98 -12.02 10.83
C ASP A 435 -25.56 -12.84 9.66
N GLY A 436 -25.43 -14.18 9.69
CA GLY A 436 -25.99 -15.07 8.65
C GLY A 436 -25.26 -15.12 7.30
N HIS A 437 -24.23 -14.28 7.08
CA HIS A 437 -23.51 -14.21 5.80
C HIS A 437 -22.35 -15.22 5.70
N ILE A 438 -22.41 -16.12 4.72
CA ILE A 438 -21.25 -16.95 4.36
C ILE A 438 -20.36 -16.13 3.40
N PRO A 439 -19.10 -15.84 3.74
CA PRO A 439 -18.22 -14.96 2.95
C PRO A 439 -17.56 -15.68 1.76
N VAL A 440 -17.94 -16.92 1.49
CA VAL A 440 -17.29 -17.80 0.51
C VAL A 440 -18.15 -17.93 -0.74
N PHE A 441 -17.58 -17.49 -1.86
CA PHE A 441 -18.20 -17.53 -3.18
C PHE A 441 -17.56 -18.63 -4.05
N GLN A 442 -16.24 -18.61 -4.23
CA GLN A 442 -15.55 -19.51 -5.15
C GLN A 442 -14.45 -20.33 -4.47
N ILE A 443 -14.85 -21.33 -3.69
CA ILE A 443 -13.93 -22.06 -2.79
C ILE A 443 -12.86 -22.88 -3.51
N THR A 444 -13.16 -23.49 -4.65
CA THR A 444 -12.18 -24.27 -5.43
C THR A 444 -11.05 -23.38 -5.94
N ARG A 445 -11.39 -22.17 -6.39
CA ARG A 445 -10.43 -21.17 -6.81
C ARG A 445 -9.65 -20.59 -5.64
N LEU A 446 -10.31 -20.28 -4.51
CA LEU A 446 -9.62 -19.87 -3.28
C LEU A 446 -8.58 -20.95 -2.90
N ALA A 447 -8.96 -22.22 -2.92
CA ALA A 447 -8.07 -23.33 -2.64
C ALA A 447 -6.85 -23.38 -3.57
N ALA A 448 -7.03 -23.20 -4.88
CA ALA A 448 -5.92 -23.13 -5.83
C ALA A 448 -4.99 -21.95 -5.56
N VAL A 449 -5.52 -20.75 -5.28
CA VAL A 449 -4.70 -19.56 -4.97
C VAL A 449 -3.90 -19.74 -3.68
N LEU A 450 -4.50 -20.37 -2.67
CA LEU A 450 -3.82 -20.63 -1.39
C LEU A 450 -2.66 -21.62 -1.54
N ASP A 451 -2.79 -22.59 -2.42
CA ASP A 451 -1.79 -23.63 -2.67
C ASP A 451 -0.65 -23.15 -3.58
N GLU A 452 -0.97 -22.46 -4.68
CA GLU A 452 -0.01 -22.17 -5.76
C GLU A 452 0.76 -20.85 -5.60
N LEU A 453 0.20 -19.84 -4.92
CA LEU A 453 0.77 -18.48 -4.92
C LEU A 453 1.50 -18.16 -3.62
N GLY A 454 2.78 -17.81 -3.67
CA GLY A 454 3.53 -17.30 -2.51
C GLY A 454 4.10 -18.40 -1.62
N GLN A 455 4.03 -18.23 -0.29
CA GLN A 455 4.54 -19.26 0.62
C GLN A 455 3.69 -20.53 0.49
N PRO A 456 4.31 -21.70 0.18
CA PRO A 456 3.57 -22.94 0.09
C PRO A 456 3.18 -23.42 1.49
N PRO A 457 2.07 -24.17 1.62
CA PRO A 457 1.74 -24.82 2.87
C PRO A 457 2.89 -25.77 3.28
N LEU A 458 3.14 -25.90 4.59
CA LEU A 458 4.19 -26.77 5.16
C LEU A 458 3.79 -28.27 5.09
N ARG A 459 3.41 -28.73 3.90
CA ARG A 459 2.96 -30.10 3.62
C ARG A 459 4.00 -30.87 2.80
N GLU A 460 4.58 -30.21 1.79
CA GLU A 460 5.57 -30.81 0.89
C GLU A 460 6.95 -30.16 1.06
N HIS A 461 7.92 -30.95 1.55
CA HIS A 461 9.29 -30.49 1.78
C HIS A 461 9.95 -29.86 0.55
N ARG A 462 9.69 -30.41 -0.64
CA ARG A 462 10.35 -29.96 -1.88
C ARG A 462 9.96 -28.53 -2.26
N ASP A 463 8.69 -28.19 -2.19
CA ASP A 463 8.21 -26.87 -2.58
C ASP A 463 8.54 -25.81 -1.53
N VAL A 464 8.50 -26.19 -0.24
CA VAL A 464 9.01 -25.34 0.84
C VAL A 464 10.47 -24.96 0.61
N VAL A 465 11.34 -25.93 0.30
CA VAL A 465 12.77 -25.66 0.03
C VAL A 465 12.94 -24.75 -1.18
N LYS A 466 12.25 -25.01 -2.30
CA LYS A 466 12.33 -24.15 -3.50
C LYS A 466 11.96 -22.71 -3.19
N THR A 467 10.83 -22.49 -2.50
CA THR A 467 10.34 -21.15 -2.19
C THR A 467 11.26 -20.43 -1.22
N LEU A 468 11.78 -21.10 -0.19
CA LEU A 468 12.73 -20.50 0.74
C LEU A 468 14.05 -20.14 0.05
N SER A 469 14.59 -21.01 -0.81
CA SER A 469 15.79 -20.71 -1.59
C SER A 469 15.59 -19.54 -2.56
N ALA A 470 14.45 -19.52 -3.27
CA ALA A 470 14.10 -18.41 -4.16
C ALA A 470 13.96 -17.10 -3.38
N ARG A 471 13.27 -17.12 -2.24
CA ARG A 471 13.10 -15.95 -1.37
C ARG A 471 14.45 -15.42 -0.89
N TRP A 472 15.32 -16.29 -0.37
CA TRP A 472 16.65 -15.90 0.08
C TRP A 472 17.45 -15.25 -1.06
N GLY A 473 17.54 -15.92 -2.23
CA GLY A 473 18.32 -15.40 -3.35
C GLY A 473 17.79 -14.07 -3.90
N VAL A 474 16.47 -13.95 -4.07
CA VAL A 474 15.82 -12.72 -4.54
C VAL A 474 16.00 -11.60 -3.53
N HIS A 475 15.76 -11.85 -2.23
CA HIS A 475 15.94 -10.86 -1.18
C HIS A 475 17.39 -10.35 -1.11
N THR A 476 18.37 -11.26 -1.05
CA THR A 476 19.79 -10.89 -0.97
C THR A 476 20.21 -10.02 -2.15
N MET A 477 19.76 -10.36 -3.36
CA MET A 477 20.09 -9.59 -4.57
C MET A 477 19.38 -8.23 -4.61
N ILE A 478 18.06 -8.20 -4.40
CA ILE A 478 17.24 -7.01 -4.63
C ILE A 478 17.35 -6.03 -3.48
N ALA A 479 17.23 -6.50 -2.23
CA ALA A 479 17.38 -5.62 -1.07
C ALA A 479 18.80 -5.03 -1.02
N GLY A 480 19.83 -5.85 -1.26
CA GLY A 480 21.22 -5.38 -1.34
C GLY A 480 21.43 -4.32 -2.41
N ALA A 481 20.90 -4.55 -3.63
CA ALA A 481 20.97 -3.57 -4.71
C ALA A 481 20.23 -2.26 -4.37
N GLU A 482 19.04 -2.36 -3.77
CA GLU A 482 18.27 -1.20 -3.32
C GLU A 482 19.02 -0.42 -2.25
N HIS A 483 19.66 -1.07 -1.27
CA HIS A 483 20.46 -0.37 -0.26
C HIS A 483 21.57 0.49 -0.89
N VAL A 484 22.29 -0.06 -1.88
CA VAL A 484 23.32 0.71 -2.60
C VAL A 484 22.68 1.87 -3.37
N ASN A 485 21.65 1.62 -4.17
CA ASN A 485 21.02 2.64 -4.99
C ASN A 485 20.37 3.77 -4.16
N ARG A 486 19.84 3.45 -2.96
CA ARG A 486 19.27 4.43 -2.03
C ARG A 486 20.31 5.24 -1.28
N PHE A 487 21.51 4.70 -1.13
CA PHE A 487 22.64 5.39 -0.49
C PHE A 487 23.29 6.44 -1.42
N MET A 488 23.39 6.14 -2.72
CA MET A 488 24.08 7.01 -3.69
C MET A 488 23.63 8.49 -3.73
N PRO A 489 22.36 8.87 -3.51
CA PRO A 489 21.95 10.26 -3.39
C PRO A 489 22.70 11.03 -2.29
N PHE A 490 22.93 10.41 -1.13
CA PHE A 490 23.70 11.00 -0.02
C PHE A 490 25.16 11.20 -0.42
N TYR A 491 25.76 10.17 -1.02
CA TYR A 491 27.14 10.25 -1.48
C TYR A 491 27.32 11.34 -2.54
N LYS A 492 26.37 11.48 -3.48
CA LYS A 492 26.41 12.51 -4.52
C LYS A 492 26.23 13.92 -3.96
N ALA A 493 25.34 14.10 -2.97
CA ALA A 493 25.18 15.36 -2.26
C ALA A 493 26.45 15.74 -1.50
N TRP A 494 27.06 14.78 -0.81
CA TRP A 494 28.35 14.98 -0.13
C TRP A 494 29.46 15.38 -1.09
N LEU A 495 29.62 14.67 -2.22
CA LEU A 495 30.60 15.04 -3.25
C LEU A 495 30.40 16.46 -3.79
N THR A 496 29.15 16.93 -3.85
CA THR A 496 28.84 18.29 -4.30
C THR A 496 29.36 19.31 -3.29
N TYR A 497 29.11 19.12 -2.00
CA TYR A 497 29.64 19.98 -0.95
C TYR A 497 31.17 19.91 -0.86
N ASP A 498 31.74 18.71 -0.93
CA ASP A 498 33.20 18.51 -0.91
C ASP A 498 33.88 19.21 -2.09
N ALA A 499 33.32 19.13 -3.30
CA ALA A 499 33.84 19.84 -4.47
C ALA A 499 33.82 21.38 -4.28
N LEU A 500 32.76 21.92 -3.66
CA LEU A 500 32.67 23.35 -3.35
C LEU A 500 33.71 23.76 -2.30
N ASP A 501 33.90 22.95 -1.26
CA ASP A 501 34.91 23.18 -0.23
C ASP A 501 36.34 23.11 -0.81
N GLN A 502 36.61 22.14 -1.69
CA GLN A 502 37.88 22.03 -2.41
C GLN A 502 38.14 23.25 -3.30
N ALA A 503 37.13 23.72 -4.05
CA ALA A 503 37.25 24.91 -4.88
C ALA A 503 37.55 26.17 -4.05
N ARG A 504 36.89 26.32 -2.89
CA ARG A 504 37.18 27.39 -1.92
C ARG A 504 38.61 27.30 -1.38
N ASN A 505 39.07 26.11 -1.05
CA ASN A 505 40.43 25.89 -0.54
C ASN A 505 41.52 26.17 -1.59
N ALA A 506 41.22 25.94 -2.88
CA ALA A 506 42.10 26.29 -3.99
C ALA A 506 42.14 27.80 -4.27
N GLU A 507 40.99 28.47 -4.21
CA GLU A 507 40.81 29.89 -4.53
C GLU A 507 40.90 30.79 -3.28
N LYS A 508 41.97 30.64 -2.47
CA LYS A 508 42.14 31.35 -1.18
C LYS A 508 42.02 32.88 -1.26
N ASN A 509 42.20 33.46 -2.45
CA ASN A 509 42.15 34.90 -2.70
C ASN A 509 40.74 35.42 -3.05
N ARG A 510 39.74 34.54 -3.21
CA ARG A 510 38.37 34.90 -3.56
C ARG A 510 37.44 34.51 -2.42
N LYS A 511 36.64 35.45 -1.94
CA LYS A 511 35.59 35.16 -0.94
C LYS A 511 34.45 34.41 -1.62
N LEU A 512 34.56 33.09 -1.67
CA LEU A 512 33.47 32.21 -2.07
C LEU A 512 32.56 31.94 -0.86
N PRO A 513 31.23 31.80 -1.05
CA PRO A 513 30.29 31.46 0.02
C PRO A 513 30.58 30.07 0.61
N GLU A 514 30.04 29.79 1.80
CA GLU A 514 30.09 28.45 2.38
C GLU A 514 29.37 27.45 1.47
N ALA A 515 29.82 26.19 1.44
CA ALA A 515 29.22 25.17 0.58
C ALA A 515 27.71 24.98 0.85
N ARG A 516 27.28 25.19 2.10
CA ARG A 516 25.86 25.13 2.51
C ARG A 516 25.02 26.33 2.04
N ASP A 517 25.65 27.44 1.69
CA ASP A 517 24.98 28.64 1.17
C ASP A 517 24.91 28.62 -0.38
N ALA A 518 25.40 27.55 -1.01
CA ALA A 518 25.40 27.43 -2.45
C ALA A 518 23.98 27.20 -3.00
N VAL A 519 23.66 27.89 -4.10
CA VAL A 519 22.45 27.60 -4.88
C VAL A 519 22.73 26.44 -5.81
N ILE A 520 22.08 25.30 -5.55
CA ILE A 520 22.22 24.09 -6.35
C ILE A 520 21.01 23.98 -7.28
N VAL A 521 21.25 23.91 -8.59
CA VAL A 521 20.21 23.70 -9.61
C VAL A 521 20.24 22.23 -10.02
N LEU A 522 19.09 21.56 -9.91
CA LEU A 522 18.94 20.14 -10.20
C LEU A 522 17.85 19.93 -11.24
N SER A 523 18.04 18.96 -12.13
CA SER A 523 16.94 18.35 -12.86
C SER A 523 16.34 17.25 -12.00
N ALA A 524 15.04 17.34 -11.71
CA ALA A 524 14.32 16.27 -11.03
C ALA A 524 13.59 15.39 -12.05
N GLU A 525 13.78 14.08 -11.95
CA GLU A 525 12.99 13.11 -12.69
C GLU A 525 11.58 13.09 -12.09
N TYR A 526 10.63 13.72 -12.77
CA TYR A 526 9.23 13.72 -12.38
C TYR A 526 8.35 13.47 -13.59
N LYS A 527 7.62 12.35 -13.57
CA LYS A 527 6.50 12.11 -14.46
C LYS A 527 5.19 12.35 -13.69
N PRO A 528 4.42 13.39 -14.03
CA PRO A 528 3.13 13.65 -13.42
C PRO A 528 2.27 12.38 -13.41
N ASP A 529 1.55 12.15 -12.31
CA ASP A 529 0.54 11.09 -12.13
C ASP A 529 1.01 9.64 -12.25
N THR A 530 2.30 9.40 -12.48
CA THR A 530 2.83 8.05 -12.75
C THR A 530 4.15 7.78 -12.05
N GLN A 531 4.84 8.79 -11.50
CA GLN A 531 6.04 8.61 -10.71
C GLN A 531 5.81 8.95 -9.25
N ASP A 532 6.16 8.01 -8.39
CA ASP A 532 6.24 8.22 -6.96
C ASP A 532 7.56 8.95 -6.67
N GLY A 533 7.45 10.23 -6.29
CA GLY A 533 8.58 11.10 -6.01
C GLY A 533 9.54 10.52 -4.98
N ARG A 534 9.07 9.64 -4.09
CA ARG A 534 9.90 8.96 -3.06
C ARG A 534 10.96 8.04 -3.65
N PHE A 535 10.81 7.59 -4.91
CA PHE A 535 11.79 6.77 -5.63
C PHE A 535 12.58 7.56 -6.68
N SER A 536 12.36 8.87 -6.79
CA SER A 536 13.15 9.75 -7.66
C SER A 536 14.49 10.06 -7.00
N VAL A 537 15.60 9.78 -7.70
CA VAL A 537 16.94 10.12 -7.23
C VAL A 537 17.09 11.65 -7.11
N GLY A 538 16.53 12.39 -8.07
CA GLY A 538 16.52 13.86 -8.06
C GLY A 538 15.77 14.44 -6.85
N MET A 539 14.57 13.91 -6.54
CA MET A 539 13.80 14.38 -5.39
C MET A 539 14.51 14.10 -4.07
N ARG A 540 15.12 12.93 -3.91
CA ARG A 540 15.88 12.62 -2.70
C ARG A 540 17.06 13.55 -2.49
N LYS A 541 17.81 13.85 -3.55
CA LYS A 541 18.87 14.87 -3.47
C LYS A 541 18.30 16.23 -3.08
N TYR A 542 17.17 16.64 -3.67
CA TYR A 542 16.50 17.88 -3.27
C TYR A 542 16.23 17.90 -1.77
N GLU A 543 15.64 16.84 -1.21
CA GLU A 543 15.38 16.73 0.23
C GLU A 543 16.65 16.77 1.08
N ILE A 544 17.73 16.13 0.62
CA ILE A 544 19.04 16.16 1.29
C ILE A 544 19.63 17.58 1.29
N TYR A 545 19.55 18.30 0.16
CA TYR A 545 20.04 19.66 0.08
C TYR A 545 19.18 20.65 0.89
N THR A 546 17.88 20.39 1.03
CA THR A 546 16.98 21.23 1.85
C THR A 546 16.93 20.82 3.32
N GLY A 547 17.57 19.72 3.72
CA GLY A 547 17.59 19.23 5.10
C GLY A 547 16.26 18.62 5.56
N THR A 548 15.47 18.06 4.64
CA THR A 548 14.20 17.37 4.92
C THR A 548 14.33 15.85 4.73
N ASP A 549 15.56 15.33 4.77
CA ASP A 549 15.92 13.95 4.42
C ASP A 549 15.83 12.94 5.57
N ASP A 550 15.39 13.32 6.77
CA ASP A 550 15.36 12.43 7.94
C ASP A 550 14.71 11.07 7.63
N HIS A 551 13.58 11.10 6.92
CA HIS A 551 12.86 9.89 6.55
C HIS A 551 13.60 8.99 5.54
N LEU A 552 14.51 9.56 4.74
CA LEU A 552 15.33 8.82 3.78
C LEU A 552 16.38 7.98 4.49
N ARG A 553 16.88 8.44 5.64
CA ARG A 553 17.87 7.72 6.46
C ARG A 553 17.29 6.45 7.06
N TYR A 554 16.02 6.47 7.47
CA TYR A 554 15.30 5.28 7.96
C TYR A 554 15.13 4.19 6.89
N SER A 555 15.26 4.54 5.62
CA SER A 555 15.18 3.56 4.51
C SER A 555 16.51 2.83 4.26
N LEU A 556 17.58 3.23 4.94
CA LEU A 556 18.91 2.63 4.87
C LEU A 556 19.12 1.63 6.02
N GLY A 557 20.05 0.69 5.83
CA GLY A 557 20.54 -0.12 6.96
C GLY A 557 21.32 0.74 7.95
N SER A 558 21.49 0.26 9.18
CA SER A 558 22.12 1.02 10.29
C SER A 558 23.46 1.63 9.92
N GLU A 559 24.37 0.84 9.33
CA GLU A 559 25.68 1.30 8.87
C GLU A 559 25.57 2.42 7.82
N ALA A 560 24.75 2.22 6.79
CA ALA A 560 24.56 3.20 5.73
C ALA A 560 23.90 4.49 6.22
N SER A 561 22.98 4.41 7.18
CA SER A 561 22.35 5.57 7.83
C SER A 561 23.36 6.41 8.63
N LEU A 562 24.26 5.74 9.37
CA LEU A 562 25.35 6.41 10.08
C LEU A 562 26.29 7.12 9.09
N ILE A 563 26.70 6.45 8.02
CA ILE A 563 27.58 7.03 6.99
C ILE A 563 26.90 8.23 6.32
N ALA A 564 25.63 8.11 5.97
CA ALA A 564 24.84 9.21 5.39
C ALA A 564 24.75 10.41 6.34
N SER A 565 24.55 10.17 7.63
CA SER A 565 24.54 11.23 8.65
C SER A 565 25.91 11.91 8.78
N LEU A 566 27.01 11.14 8.76
CA LEU A 566 28.36 11.68 8.77
C LEU A 566 28.64 12.56 7.53
N MET A 567 28.16 12.14 6.36
CA MET A 567 28.29 12.86 5.10
C MET A 567 27.56 14.20 5.12
N ILE A 568 26.33 14.25 5.63
CA ILE A 568 25.47 15.44 5.51
C ILE A 568 25.51 16.34 6.75
N ASP A 569 25.55 15.76 7.96
CA ASP A 569 25.53 16.53 9.21
C ASP A 569 26.94 16.87 9.69
N GLY A 570 27.94 16.12 9.27
CA GLY A 570 29.32 16.21 9.74
C GLY A 570 29.55 15.50 11.09
N TRP A 571 30.83 15.28 11.43
CA TRP A 571 31.23 14.52 12.62
C TRP A 571 30.68 15.10 13.92
N ASP A 572 30.81 16.41 14.13
CA ASP A 572 30.45 17.04 15.42
C ASP A 572 28.94 17.01 15.71
N ARG A 573 28.08 17.18 14.68
CA ARG A 573 26.63 17.04 14.85
C ARG A 573 26.24 15.58 15.03
N THR A 574 26.84 14.66 14.28
CA THR A 574 26.57 13.22 14.40
C THR A 574 26.97 12.71 15.79
N ALA A 575 28.11 13.15 16.31
CA ALA A 575 28.58 12.80 17.65
C ALA A 575 27.70 13.37 18.78
N ARG A 576 27.05 14.52 18.57
CA ARG A 576 26.07 15.09 19.52
C ARG A 576 24.70 14.43 19.46
N LYS A 577 24.29 13.92 18.29
CA LYS A 577 23.06 13.14 18.11
C LYS A 577 23.16 11.72 18.70
N ARG A 578 24.38 11.21 18.97
CA ARG A 578 24.58 9.99 19.77
C ARG A 578 23.97 10.19 21.17
N GLY A 579 22.76 9.69 21.36
CA GLY A 579 22.03 9.73 22.64
C GLY A 579 20.69 10.48 22.64
N THR A 580 20.21 11.01 21.50
CA THR A 580 18.85 11.60 21.39
C THR A 580 18.16 11.18 20.09
N ASP A 581 16.90 10.74 20.22
CA ASP A 581 15.84 10.47 19.23
C ASP A 581 16.14 9.70 17.92
N ASP A 582 17.38 9.27 17.68
CA ASP A 582 17.70 8.30 16.63
C ASP A 582 18.04 6.94 17.26
N PRO A 583 17.12 5.95 17.20
CA PRO A 583 17.29 4.65 17.85
C PRO A 583 18.49 3.85 17.32
N GLU A 584 19.06 4.20 16.16
CA GLU A 584 20.20 3.49 15.58
C GLU A 584 21.54 4.19 15.81
N LEU A 585 21.58 5.51 15.98
CA LEU A 585 22.77 6.22 16.47
C LEU A 585 23.04 6.00 17.97
N ALA A 586 22.05 5.47 18.70
CA ALA A 586 22.16 5.12 20.11
C ALA A 586 22.83 3.74 20.37
N LYS A 587 23.01 2.90 19.34
CA LYS A 587 23.76 1.63 19.40
C LYS A 587 25.21 1.84 18.98
#